data_AF-A0A2T2RPP2-F1
#
_entry.id   AF-A0A2T2RPP2-F1
#
_cell.length_a   1.000
_cell.length_b   1.000
_cell.length_c   1.000
_cell.angle_alpha   90.00
_cell.angle_beta   90.00
_cell.angle_gamma   90.00
#
_symmetry.space_group_name_H-M   'P 1'
#
loop_
_entity.id
_entity.type
_entity.pdbx_description
1 polymer ?
#
loop_
_entity_poly.entity_id
_entity_poly.type
_entity_poly.pdbx_seq_one_letter_code
_entity_poly.pdbx_strand_id
1 'polypeptide(L)'
;MLNWSRKYDQYFYSLHQNLINSEQNFMVLTYEDLISDKSKSIKSSLLEFIGVSVHPNYLQSPLAKQNSNSLANLVSNFNELEEKLLGTELEPLLYK
;
A
#
# COMPACT_ATOMS: atom_id res chain seq x y z
N MET A 1 6.66 8.21 -20.63
CA MET A 1 6.53 7.63 -19.26
C MET A 1 6.82 8.60 -18.11
N LEU A 2 7.07 9.91 -18.32
CA LEU A 2 7.41 10.87 -17.25
C LEU A 2 6.22 11.66 -16.65
N ASN A 3 5.03 11.58 -17.25
CA ASN A 3 3.88 12.40 -16.83
C ASN A 3 3.05 11.82 -15.68
N TRP A 4 3.16 10.52 -15.41
CA TRP A 4 2.38 9.86 -14.36
C TRP A 4 2.94 10.09 -12.95
N SER A 5 4.27 9.99 -12.77
CA SER A 5 4.88 10.30 -11.46
C SER A 5 4.63 11.76 -11.09
N ARG A 6 4.85 12.70 -12.03
CA ARG A 6 4.64 14.13 -11.78
C ARG A 6 3.22 14.50 -11.35
N LYS A 7 2.21 13.86 -11.94
CA LYS A 7 0.80 14.06 -11.56
C LYS A 7 0.49 13.46 -10.19
N TYR A 8 1.05 12.29 -9.90
CA TYR A 8 0.92 11.64 -8.61
C TYR A 8 1.56 12.48 -7.50
N ASP A 9 2.76 13.01 -7.74
CA ASP A 9 3.50 13.87 -6.80
C ASP A 9 2.72 15.17 -6.52
N GLN A 10 2.14 15.79 -7.55
CA GLN A 10 1.31 16.99 -7.40
C GLN A 10 0.01 16.71 -6.63
N TYR A 11 -0.66 15.61 -6.95
CA TYR A 11 -1.89 15.21 -6.26
C TYR A 11 -1.61 14.93 -4.78
N PHE A 12 -0.58 14.12 -4.49
CA PHE A 12 -0.16 13.82 -3.12
C PHE A 12 0.18 15.09 -2.34
N TYR A 13 0.95 16.01 -2.95
CA TYR A 13 1.28 17.29 -2.32
C TYR A 13 0.03 18.11 -1.98
N SER A 14 -0.94 18.20 -2.90
CA SER A 14 -2.19 18.93 -2.66
C SER A 14 -3.03 18.32 -1.53
N LEU A 15 -3.13 16.99 -1.49
CA LEU A 15 -3.83 16.26 -0.44
C LEU A 15 -3.17 16.50 0.93
N HIS A 16 -1.84 16.44 0.98
CA HIS A 16 -1.06 16.66 2.19
C HIS A 16 -1.25 18.08 2.74
N GLN A 17 -1.25 19.09 1.87
CA GLN A 17 -1.54 20.47 2.28
C GLN A 17 -2.96 20.62 2.83
N ASN A 18 -3.95 19.99 2.21
CA ASN A 18 -5.32 20.01 2.72
C ASN A 18 -5.44 19.37 4.10
N LEU A 19 -4.73 18.27 4.34
CA LEU A 19 -4.70 17.61 5.65
C LEU A 19 -4.04 18.49 6.72
N ILE A 20 -2.91 19.14 6.41
CA ILE A 20 -2.30 20.14 7.32
C ILE A 20 -3.29 21.26 7.63
N ASN A 21 -3.92 21.84 6.61
CA ASN A 21 -4.86 22.95 6.77
C ASN A 21 -6.14 22.57 7.52
N SER A 22 -6.48 21.29 7.57
CA SER A 22 -7.63 20.79 8.31
C SER A 22 -7.42 20.73 9.82
N GLU A 23 -6.17 20.89 10.29
CA GLU A 23 -5.75 20.74 11.69
C GLU A 23 -6.08 19.36 12.30
N GLN A 24 -6.46 18.39 11.46
CA GLN A 24 -6.71 17.02 11.90
C GLN A 24 -5.38 16.28 12.04
N ASN A 25 -5.30 15.41 13.04
CA ASN A 25 -4.21 14.46 13.14
C ASN A 25 -4.30 13.49 11.95
N PHE A 26 -3.21 13.33 11.22
CA PHE A 26 -3.11 12.40 10.09
C PHE A 26 -1.82 11.58 10.17
N MET A 27 -1.83 10.42 9.52
CA MET A 27 -0.67 9.56 9.36
C MET A 27 -0.53 9.21 7.88
N VAL A 28 0.68 9.34 7.35
CA VAL A 28 1.01 8.96 5.97
C VAL A 28 1.66 7.59 5.99
N LEU A 29 1.10 6.65 5.24
CA LEU A 29 1.61 5.29 5.11
C LEU A 29 1.63 4.89 3.64
N THR A 30 2.69 4.21 3.22
CA THR A 30 2.77 3.54 1.92
C THR A 30 2.44 2.06 2.04
N TYR A 31 2.28 1.37 0.92
CA TYR A 31 2.09 -0.08 0.94
C TYR A 31 3.36 -0.80 1.41
N GLU A 32 4.52 -0.32 0.94
CA GLU A 32 5.86 -0.81 1.23
C GLU A 32 6.16 -0.73 2.73
N ASP A 33 5.70 0.33 3.39
CA ASP A 33 5.75 0.50 4.84
C ASP A 33 5.03 -0.64 5.58
N LEU A 34 3.91 -1.14 5.05
CA LEU A 34 3.10 -2.18 5.69
C LEU A 34 3.66 -3.60 5.49
N ILE A 35 4.37 -3.84 4.38
CA ILE A 35 4.87 -5.17 4.01
C ILE A 35 6.36 -5.39 4.31
N SER A 36 7.12 -4.32 4.56
CA SER A 36 8.57 -4.41 4.84
C SER A 36 8.87 -4.93 6.25
N ASP A 37 10.16 -5.19 6.52
CA ASP A 37 10.64 -5.56 7.87
C ASP A 37 10.36 -4.50 8.94
N LYS A 38 10.10 -3.25 8.52
CA LYS A 38 9.69 -2.14 9.40
C LYS A 38 8.22 -2.22 9.82
N SER A 39 7.44 -3.12 9.24
CA SER A 39 6.01 -3.29 9.49
C SER A 39 5.65 -3.42 10.98
N LYS A 40 6.51 -4.01 11.81
CA LYS A 40 6.27 -4.11 13.27
C LYS A 40 6.24 -2.74 13.94
N SER A 41 7.21 -1.88 13.64
CA SER A 41 7.28 -0.52 14.18
C SER A 41 6.08 0.31 13.72
N ILE A 42 5.76 0.19 12.43
CA ILE A 42 4.69 0.96 11.79
C ILE A 42 3.32 0.53 12.30
N LYS A 43 3.10 -0.77 12.55
CA LYS A 43 1.88 -1.27 13.19
C LYS A 43 1.69 -0.71 14.59
N SER A 44 2.77 -0.62 15.39
CA SER A 44 2.69 -0.02 16.73
C SER A 44 2.30 1.46 16.67
N SER A 45 2.95 2.25 15.80
CA SER A 45 2.59 3.66 15.60
C SER A 45 1.16 3.83 15.10
N LEU A 46 0.69 2.97 14.18
CA LEU A 46 -0.68 2.99 13.70
C LEU A 46 -1.69 2.69 14.81
N LEU A 47 -1.41 1.71 15.66
CA LEU A 47 -2.27 1.36 16.80
C LEU A 47 -2.38 2.50 17.82
N GLU A 48 -1.26 3.17 18.09
CA GLU A 48 -1.22 4.37 18.93
C GLU A 48 -2.05 5.50 18.30
N PHE A 49 -1.88 5.75 17.00
CA PHE A 49 -2.60 6.79 16.27
C PHE A 49 -4.13 6.61 16.33
N ILE A 50 -4.62 5.37 16.25
CA ILE A 50 -6.07 5.07 16.36
C ILE A 50 -6.56 4.97 17.81
N GLY A 51 -5.68 5.17 18.80
CA GLY A 51 -6.02 5.09 20.22
C GLY A 51 -6.28 3.67 20.73
N VAL A 52 -5.76 2.65 20.05
CA VAL A 52 -5.98 1.24 20.39
C VAL A 52 -4.80 0.70 21.19
N SER A 53 -5.04 0.38 22.46
CA SER A 53 -4.07 -0.23 23.36
C SER A 53 -4.07 -1.76 23.26
N VAL A 54 -3.98 -2.30 22.04
CA VAL A 54 -3.93 -3.76 21.80
C VAL A 54 -2.53 -4.12 21.32
N HIS A 55 -1.96 -5.19 21.87
CA HIS A 55 -0.67 -5.67 21.41
C HIS A 55 -0.78 -6.12 19.92
N PRO A 56 0.13 -5.73 19.01
CA PRO A 56 0.02 -6.01 17.57
C PRO A 56 -0.22 -7.48 17.22
N ASN A 57 0.28 -8.40 18.06
CA ASN A 57 0.14 -9.84 17.88
C ASN A 57 -1.28 -10.38 18.10
N TYR A 58 -2.19 -9.60 18.70
CA TYR A 58 -3.60 -9.96 18.85
C TYR A 58 -4.46 -9.52 17.66
N LEU A 59 -3.90 -8.72 16.74
CA LEU A 59 -4.57 -8.37 15.49
C LEU A 59 -4.48 -9.57 14.53
N GLN A 60 -5.45 -10.48 14.65
CA GLN A 60 -5.66 -11.49 13.63
C GLN A 60 -6.52 -10.88 12.53
N SER A 61 -5.92 -10.65 11.36
CA SER A 61 -6.70 -10.35 10.16
C SER A 61 -7.35 -11.64 9.69
N PRO A 62 -8.68 -11.71 9.50
CA PRO A 62 -9.24 -12.76 8.68
C PRO A 62 -8.66 -12.59 7.27
N LEU A 63 -7.86 -13.56 6.83
CA LEU A 63 -7.27 -13.64 5.48
C LEU A 63 -8.30 -13.45 4.34
N ALA A 64 -9.60 -13.53 4.66
CA ALA A 64 -10.74 -13.39 3.77
C ALA A 64 -10.91 -12.03 3.05
N LYS A 65 -10.01 -11.05 3.22
CA LYS A 65 -10.03 -9.77 2.47
C LYS A 65 -8.91 -9.64 1.44
N GLN A 66 -8.27 -10.74 1.04
CA GLN A 66 -7.53 -10.74 -0.23
C GLN A 66 -8.53 -10.63 -1.37
N ASN A 67 -8.21 -9.84 -2.40
CA ASN A 67 -9.08 -9.70 -3.57
C ASN A 67 -9.41 -11.11 -4.10
N SER A 68 -10.69 -11.46 -4.18
CA SER A 68 -11.13 -12.73 -4.79
C SER A 68 -10.79 -12.81 -6.28
N ASN A 69 -10.53 -11.65 -6.89
CA ASN A 69 -10.27 -11.48 -8.30
C ASN A 69 -8.77 -11.60 -8.54
N SER A 70 -8.40 -12.33 -9.59
CA SER A 70 -7.01 -12.44 -10.03
C SER A 70 -6.42 -11.08 -10.37
N LEU A 71 -5.10 -10.94 -10.20
CA LEU A 71 -4.35 -9.73 -10.53
C LEU A 71 -4.57 -9.31 -11.99
N ALA A 72 -4.69 -10.29 -12.90
CA ALA A 72 -5.06 -10.09 -14.31
C ALA A 72 -6.37 -9.35 -14.52
N ASN A 73 -7.34 -9.51 -13.62
CA ASN A 73 -8.65 -8.86 -13.69
C ASN A 73 -8.67 -7.48 -13.03
N LEU A 74 -7.65 -7.15 -12.22
CA LEU A 74 -7.59 -5.90 -11.44
C LEU A 74 -6.67 -4.86 -12.08
N VAL A 75 -5.66 -5.31 -12.83
CA VAL A 75 -4.61 -4.45 -13.37
C VAL A 75 -4.80 -4.30 -14.88
N SER A 76 -5.16 -3.09 -15.32
CA SER A 76 -5.47 -2.80 -16.72
C SER A 76 -4.31 -3.05 -17.69
N ASN A 77 -3.08 -3.05 -17.19
CA ASN A 77 -1.86 -3.30 -17.96
C ASN A 77 -1.18 -4.64 -17.60
N PHE A 78 -1.94 -5.61 -17.08
CA PHE A 78 -1.39 -6.90 -16.66
C PHE A 78 -0.59 -7.59 -17.76
N ASN A 79 -1.10 -7.62 -19.00
CA ASN A 79 -0.40 -8.26 -20.12
C ASN A 79 0.97 -7.62 -20.40
N GLU A 80 1.10 -6.30 -20.26
CA GLU A 80 2.39 -5.60 -20.43
C GLU A 80 3.38 -5.97 -19.30
N LEU A 81 2.87 -6.18 -18.08
CA LEU A 81 3.67 -6.61 -16.94
C LEU A 81 4.09 -8.07 -17.07
N GLU A 82 3.18 -8.94 -17.50
CA GLU A 82 3.44 -10.36 -17.76
C GLU A 82 4.54 -10.53 -18.81
N GLU A 83 4.44 -9.86 -19.95
CA GLU A 83 5.46 -9.89 -21.01
C GLU A 83 6.84 -9.45 -20.52
N LYS A 84 6.90 -8.45 -19.64
CA LYS A 84 8.17 -7.89 -19.13
C LYS A 84 8.81 -8.72 -18.03
N LEU A 85 8.00 -9.47 -17.28
CA LEU A 85 8.44 -10.20 -16.10
C LEU A 85 8.57 -11.71 -16.34
N LEU A 86 8.08 -12.23 -17.46
CA LEU A 86 8.24 -13.62 -17.87
C LEU A 86 9.73 -14.04 -17.87
N GLY A 87 10.05 -15.14 -17.21
CA GLY A 87 11.40 -15.67 -17.07
C GLY A 87 12.28 -14.95 -16.05
N THR A 88 11.77 -13.92 -15.37
CA THR A 88 12.51 -13.21 -14.31
C THR A 88 12.23 -13.80 -12.92
N GLU A 89 13.06 -13.49 -11.93
CA GLU A 89 12.83 -13.89 -10.53
C GLU A 89 11.52 -13.34 -9.94
N LEU A 90 10.93 -12.33 -10.59
CA LEU A 90 9.70 -11.67 -10.17
C LEU A 90 8.44 -12.30 -10.80
N GLU A 91 8.59 -13.15 -11.83
CA GLU A 91 7.46 -13.84 -12.49
C GLU A 91 6.49 -14.52 -11.50
N PRO A 92 6.95 -15.26 -10.46
CA PRO A 92 6.05 -15.96 -9.55
C PRO A 92 5.15 -15.04 -8.71
N LEU A 93 5.42 -13.73 -8.68
CA LEU A 93 4.63 -12.75 -7.96
C LEU A 93 3.39 -12.27 -8.74
N LEU A 94 3.34 -12.50 -10.06
CA LEU A 94 2.19 -12.10 -10.89
C LEU A 94 0.96 -12.98 -10.71
N TYR A 95 1.16 -14.24 -10.31
CA TYR A 95 0.11 -15.27 -10.26
C TYR A 95 -0.32 -15.64 -8.84
N LYS A 96 0.24 -14.96 -7.83
CA LYS A 96 -0.11 -15.12 -6.41
C LYS A 96 -1.22 -14.15 -6.00
#